data_AF-G0QQ79-F1
#
_entry.id   AF-G0QQ79-F1
#
_cell.length_a   1.000
_cell.length_b   1.000
_cell.length_c   1.000
_cell.angle_alpha   90.00
_cell.angle_beta   90.00
_cell.angle_gamma   90.00
#
_symmetry.space_group_name_H-M   'P 1'
#
loop_
_entity.id
_entity.type
_entity.pdbx_description
1 polymer ?
#
loop_
_entity_poly.entity_id
_entity_poly.type
_entity_poly.pdbx_seq_one_letter_code
_entity_poly.pdbx_strand_id
1 'polypeptide(L)'
;MFILVLFGYKQSRIFTIDCLTATLTDCIWQNCIKDTNKNILQKEEQHNKEKNLLQKKIQKIEVKIEQIDKLIKDEEEKIDSNDKKKQEEKNKKVAKKGKDTVPSNPLEIEKQENQKELEKIKENIQKYDDKLEKLKIQKQKFQELEKNENIIVELFDKTGERKFIKTKNDTIANTFLTDKNTYILGYYLPTKEEEIVNVVEIDGYCLRSIEEDEG
;
A
#
# COMPACT_ATOMS: atom_id res chain seq x y z
N MET A 1 7.94 34.65 -9.49
CA MET A 1 6.52 34.29 -9.76
C MET A 1 6.35 32.79 -9.59
N PHE A 2 5.19 32.26 -9.17
CA PHE A 2 5.07 30.87 -8.71
C PHE A 2 4.03 30.09 -9.49
N ILE A 3 4.32 28.82 -9.80
CA ILE A 3 3.35 27.85 -10.30
C ILE A 3 3.27 26.65 -9.37
N LEU A 4 2.07 26.09 -9.22
CA LEU A 4 1.86 24.83 -8.51
C LEU A 4 1.73 23.70 -9.53
N VAL A 5 2.59 22.70 -9.44
CA VAL A 5 2.55 21.51 -10.30
C VAL A 5 2.11 20.31 -9.48
N LEU A 6 1.09 19.60 -9.97
CA LEU A 6 0.59 18.33 -9.46
C LEU A 6 1.23 17.17 -10.23
N PHE A 7 1.65 16.16 -9.49
CA PHE A 7 2.27 14.95 -10.02
C PHE A 7 2.15 13.80 -9.01
N GLY A 8 2.37 12.56 -9.46
CA GLY A 8 2.31 11.37 -8.62
C GLY A 8 0.96 11.20 -7.90
N TYR A 9 0.98 10.60 -6.72
CA TYR A 9 -0.20 10.46 -5.86
C TYR A 9 -0.15 11.47 -4.71
N LYS A 10 -1.08 12.43 -4.70
CA LYS A 10 -1.15 13.53 -3.71
C LYS A 10 0.15 14.33 -3.58
N GLN A 11 1.03 14.32 -4.59
CA GLN A 11 2.25 15.14 -4.57
C GLN A 11 2.00 16.44 -5.34
N SER A 12 2.58 17.52 -4.82
CA SER A 12 2.60 18.79 -5.51
C SER A 12 3.84 19.58 -5.13
N ARG A 13 4.30 20.45 -6.03
CA ARG A 13 5.47 21.28 -5.80
C ARG A 13 5.26 22.65 -6.41
N ILE A 14 5.71 23.67 -5.66
CA ILE A 14 5.70 25.04 -6.12
C ILE A 14 7.06 25.34 -6.75
N PHE A 15 7.04 25.87 -7.97
CA PHE A 15 8.25 26.29 -8.68
C PHE A 15 8.26 27.81 -8.84
N THR A 16 9.42 28.42 -8.58
CA THR A 16 9.67 29.82 -8.91
C THR A 16 10.12 29.94 -10.35
N ILE A 17 9.48 30.83 -11.09
CA ILE A 17 9.83 31.13 -12.47
C ILE A 17 10.64 32.41 -12.46
N ASP A 18 11.96 32.23 -12.48
CA ASP A 18 12.95 33.31 -12.53
C ASP A 18 13.78 33.27 -13.83
N CYS A 19 13.55 32.29 -14.74
CA CYS A 19 14.35 32.06 -15.94
C CYS A 19 13.54 31.62 -17.19
N LEU A 20 14.24 31.43 -18.33
CA LEU A 20 13.69 30.99 -19.62
C LEU A 20 12.89 29.69 -19.50
N THR A 21 11.77 29.59 -20.22
CA THR A 21 10.78 28.54 -19.98
C THR A 21 11.22 27.11 -20.34
N ALA A 22 12.12 26.93 -21.30
CA ALA A 22 12.64 25.59 -21.63
C ALA A 22 13.41 24.97 -20.45
N THR A 23 14.33 25.74 -19.84
CA THR A 23 15.03 25.35 -18.61
C THR A 23 14.10 25.12 -17.42
N LEU A 24 12.93 25.76 -17.41
CA LEU A 24 11.93 25.56 -16.37
C LEU A 24 11.27 24.18 -16.48
N THR A 25 10.83 23.78 -17.68
CA THR A 25 10.15 22.48 -17.88
C THR A 25 11.07 21.30 -17.55
N ASP A 26 12.32 21.34 -17.98
CA ASP A 26 13.32 20.30 -17.66
C ASP A 26 13.58 20.22 -16.14
N CYS A 27 13.67 21.38 -15.48
CA CYS A 27 13.82 21.47 -14.04
C CYS A 27 12.60 20.90 -13.30
N ILE A 28 11.38 21.20 -13.76
CA ILE A 28 10.14 20.64 -13.21
C ILE A 28 10.15 19.13 -13.37
N TRP A 29 10.44 18.63 -14.58
CA TRP A 29 10.52 17.20 -14.88
C TRP A 29 11.48 16.47 -13.94
N GLN A 30 12.75 16.89 -13.90
CA GLN A 30 13.76 16.25 -13.07
C GLN A 30 13.40 16.25 -11.59
N ASN A 31 12.89 17.37 -11.07
CA ASN A 31 12.48 17.45 -9.67
C ASN A 31 11.28 16.56 -9.37
N CYS A 32 10.25 16.58 -10.22
CA CYS A 32 9.06 15.76 -10.03
C CYS A 32 9.40 14.27 -10.10
N ILE A 33 10.15 13.82 -11.11
CA ILE A 33 10.58 12.42 -11.23
C ILE A 33 11.43 11.98 -10.04
N LYS A 34 12.37 12.82 -9.59
CA LYS A 34 13.18 12.55 -8.40
C LYS A 34 12.33 12.43 -7.14
N ASP A 35 11.38 13.33 -6.93
CA ASP A 35 10.48 13.31 -5.78
C ASP A 35 9.53 12.11 -5.81
N THR A 36 9.06 11.72 -7.01
CA THR A 36 8.26 10.52 -7.26
C THR A 36 9.06 9.26 -6.92
N ASN A 37 10.29 9.13 -7.44
CA ASN A 37 11.19 8.01 -7.14
C ASN A 37 11.51 7.92 -5.64
N LYS A 38 11.76 9.06 -4.99
CA LYS A 38 11.98 9.12 -3.54
C LYS A 38 10.76 8.64 -2.76
N ASN A 39 9.56 9.06 -3.15
CA ASN A 39 8.31 8.64 -2.50
C ASN A 39 8.08 7.13 -2.66
N ILE A 40 8.29 6.58 -3.86
CA ILE A 40 8.21 5.13 -4.11
C ILE A 40 9.16 4.38 -3.18
N LEU A 41 10.42 4.80 -3.06
CA LEU A 41 11.41 4.15 -2.18
C LEU A 41 11.00 4.22 -0.70
N GLN A 42 10.50 5.37 -0.25
CA GLN A 42 10.03 5.54 1.13
C GLN A 42 8.84 4.62 1.44
N LYS A 43 7.90 4.49 0.50
CA LYS A 43 6.74 3.60 0.65
C LYS A 43 7.11 2.12 0.56
N GLU A 44 8.05 1.76 -0.30
CA GLU A 44 8.62 0.41 -0.34
C GLU A 44 9.26 0.03 1.01
N GLU A 45 10.04 0.93 1.61
CA GLU A 45 10.64 0.71 2.93
C GLU A 45 9.58 0.63 4.04
N GLN A 46 8.55 1.49 4.00
CA GLN A 46 7.43 1.47 4.94
C GLN A 46 6.69 0.12 4.91
N HIS A 47 6.25 -0.31 3.72
CA HIS A 47 5.51 -1.57 3.56
C HIS A 47 6.34 -2.78 4.00
N ASN A 48 7.64 -2.80 3.70
CA ASN A 48 8.54 -3.85 4.17
C ASN A 48 8.66 -3.88 5.71
N LYS A 49 8.74 -2.71 6.37
CA LYS A 49 8.75 -2.63 7.84
C LYS A 49 7.46 -3.15 8.44
N GLU A 50 6.31 -2.74 7.89
CA GLU A 50 4.99 -3.16 8.37
C GLU A 50 4.76 -4.67 8.15
N LYS A 51 5.12 -5.20 6.99
CA LYS A 51 5.10 -6.64 6.71
C LYS A 51 5.95 -7.43 7.70
N ASN A 52 7.18 -6.98 7.98
CA ASN A 52 8.07 -7.64 8.95
C ASN A 52 7.51 -7.61 10.37
N LEU A 53 6.81 -6.53 10.77
CA LEU A 53 6.12 -6.46 12.06
C LEU A 53 4.97 -7.46 12.13
N LEU A 54 4.18 -7.61 11.07
CA LEU A 54 3.10 -8.59 10.99
C LEU A 54 3.64 -10.03 11.04
N GLN A 55 4.73 -10.33 10.34
CA GLN A 55 5.38 -11.65 10.40
C GLN A 55 5.85 -12.00 11.82
N LYS A 56 6.42 -11.03 12.57
CA LYS A 56 6.76 -11.23 13.98
C LYS A 56 5.53 -11.45 14.86
N LYS A 57 4.39 -10.84 14.53
CA LYS A 57 3.11 -11.09 15.25
C LYS A 57 2.61 -12.50 14.98
N ILE A 58 2.66 -12.99 13.73
CA ILE A 58 2.32 -14.37 13.38
C ILE A 58 3.10 -15.36 14.25
N GLN A 59 4.44 -15.23 14.30
CA GLN A 59 5.28 -16.14 15.09
C GLN A 59 4.88 -16.16 16.57
N LYS A 60 4.50 -15.01 17.14
CA LYS A 60 4.05 -14.94 18.55
C LYS A 60 2.69 -15.62 18.75
N ILE A 61 1.75 -15.45 17.83
CA ILE A 61 0.42 -16.07 17.91
C ILE A 61 0.54 -17.58 17.69
N GLU A 62 1.38 -18.05 16.76
CA GLU A 62 1.65 -19.47 16.54
C GLU A 62 2.19 -20.14 17.80
N VAL A 63 3.18 -19.51 18.48
CA VAL A 63 3.70 -20.02 19.75
C VAL A 63 2.62 -20.06 20.84
N LYS A 64 1.72 -19.07 20.91
CA LYS A 64 0.61 -19.09 21.87
C LYS A 64 -0.37 -20.24 21.58
N ILE A 65 -0.73 -20.45 20.31
CA ILE A 65 -1.60 -21.56 19.91
C ILE A 65 -0.96 -22.90 20.29
N GLU A 66 0.33 -23.09 20.04
CA GLU A 66 1.05 -24.30 20.45
C GLU A 66 1.06 -24.52 21.97
N GLN A 67 1.17 -23.44 22.76
CA GLN A 67 1.10 -23.53 24.23
C GLN A 67 -0.29 -23.92 24.71
N ILE A 68 -1.34 -23.32 24.13
CA ILE A 68 -2.73 -23.67 24.43
C ILE A 68 -3.01 -25.13 24.06
N ASP A 69 -2.51 -25.59 22.91
CA ASP A 69 -2.66 -26.98 22.46
C ASP A 69 -1.98 -27.99 23.40
N LYS A 70 -0.85 -27.62 24.00
CA LYS A 70 -0.21 -28.46 25.04
C LYS A 70 -1.05 -28.49 26.32
N LEU A 71 -1.57 -27.34 26.76
CA LEU A 71 -2.42 -27.26 27.96
C LEU A 71 -3.70 -28.08 27.81
N ILE A 72 -4.35 -28.04 26.65
CA ILE A 72 -5.55 -28.83 26.37
C ILE A 72 -5.23 -30.33 26.44
N LYS A 73 -4.13 -30.78 25.82
CA LYS A 73 -3.70 -32.19 25.88
C LYS A 73 -3.36 -32.65 27.30
N ASP A 74 -2.67 -31.81 28.07
CA ASP A 74 -2.32 -32.12 29.46
C ASP A 74 -3.58 -32.18 30.37
N GLU A 75 -4.64 -31.40 30.06
CA GLU A 75 -5.94 -31.48 30.74
C GLU A 75 -6.69 -32.77 30.36
N GLU A 76 -6.71 -33.14 29.09
CA GLU A 76 -7.33 -34.39 28.60
C GLU A 76 -6.67 -35.63 29.24
N GLU A 77 -5.33 -35.69 29.30
CA GLU A 77 -4.60 -36.80 29.92
C GLU A 77 -4.83 -36.90 31.45
N LYS A 78 -5.05 -35.78 32.14
CA LYS A 78 -5.35 -35.75 33.59
C LYS A 78 -6.78 -36.19 33.91
N ILE A 79 -7.72 -36.01 32.99
CA ILE A 79 -9.09 -36.50 33.14
C ILE A 79 -9.12 -38.02 32.95
N ASP A 80 -8.43 -38.54 31.92
CA ASP A 80 -8.35 -39.98 31.62
C ASP A 80 -7.65 -40.81 32.71
N SER A 81 -6.71 -40.21 33.44
CA SER A 81 -6.00 -40.87 34.55
C SER A 81 -6.77 -40.87 35.88
N ASN A 82 -7.78 -40.00 36.03
CA ASN A 82 -8.68 -40.01 37.20
C ASN A 82 -9.89 -40.95 37.02
N ASP A 83 -10.36 -41.18 35.80
CA ASP A 83 -11.47 -42.11 35.55
C ASP A 83 -11.08 -43.60 35.66
N LYS A 84 -9.77 -43.93 35.56
CA LYS A 84 -9.28 -45.30 35.85
C LYS A 84 -9.19 -45.66 37.33
N LYS A 85 -9.41 -44.71 38.26
CA LYS A 85 -9.46 -44.98 39.71
C LYS A 85 -10.87 -45.07 40.31
N LYS A 86 -11.94 -44.98 39.49
CA LYS A 86 -13.34 -45.06 39.94
C LYS A 86 -14.18 -46.12 39.22
N GLN A 87 -13.57 -47.20 38.74
CA GLN A 87 -14.28 -48.38 38.23
C GLN A 87 -14.22 -49.59 39.17
N GLU A 88 -14.40 -49.36 40.47
CA GLU A 88 -14.94 -50.38 41.39
C GLU A 88 -15.85 -49.68 42.40
N GLU A 89 -17.06 -49.29 41.98
CA GLU A 89 -18.30 -49.54 42.73
C GLU A 89 -19.51 -48.81 42.12
N LYS A 90 -20.54 -49.61 41.82
CA LYS A 90 -21.99 -49.32 41.81
C LYS A 90 -22.61 -48.57 40.62
N ASN A 91 -23.14 -49.38 39.71
CA ASN A 91 -24.54 -49.41 39.26
C ASN A 91 -25.44 -48.22 39.67
N LYS A 92 -25.86 -47.39 38.69
CA LYS A 92 -27.29 -47.05 38.47
C LYS A 92 -27.50 -46.27 37.17
N LYS A 93 -28.50 -46.72 36.41
CA LYS A 93 -29.15 -46.09 35.25
C LYS A 93 -29.40 -44.59 35.46
N VAL A 94 -29.24 -43.75 34.42
CA VAL A 94 -30.25 -42.81 33.88
C VAL A 94 -29.81 -42.35 32.48
N ALA A 95 -30.72 -42.39 31.51
CA ALA A 95 -30.60 -41.76 30.21
C ALA A 95 -31.07 -40.28 30.26
N LYS A 96 -30.39 -39.36 29.57
CA LYS A 96 -31.03 -38.19 28.90
C LYS A 96 -30.07 -37.38 28.03
N LYS A 97 -30.49 -37.25 26.76
CA LYS A 97 -30.52 -36.05 25.89
C LYS A 97 -29.37 -35.03 25.98
N GLY A 98 -28.62 -34.96 24.88
CA GLY A 98 -28.52 -33.80 23.99
C GLY A 98 -28.02 -32.48 24.55
N LYS A 99 -26.90 -32.02 24.01
CA LYS A 99 -26.70 -30.64 23.57
C LYS A 99 -25.42 -30.56 22.75
N ASP A 100 -25.51 -29.88 21.62
CA ASP A 100 -24.37 -29.39 20.87
C ASP A 100 -23.30 -28.88 21.83
N THR A 101 -22.12 -29.47 21.72
CA THR A 101 -20.91 -29.07 22.42
C THR A 101 -20.51 -27.68 21.92
N VAL A 102 -21.10 -26.66 22.54
CA VAL A 102 -20.48 -25.35 22.64
C VAL A 102 -19.14 -25.59 23.35
N PRO A 103 -18.00 -25.20 22.75
CA PRO A 103 -16.70 -25.41 23.39
C PRO A 103 -16.72 -24.70 24.73
N SER A 104 -16.78 -25.47 25.82
CA SER A 104 -16.98 -24.95 27.18
C SER A 104 -15.66 -24.68 27.88
N ASN A 105 -14.52 -24.97 27.24
CA ASN A 105 -13.21 -24.68 27.80
C ASN A 105 -12.78 -23.27 27.34
N PRO A 106 -12.54 -22.32 28.26
CA PRO A 106 -12.04 -20.98 27.91
C PRO A 106 -10.81 -21.00 26.98
N LEU A 107 -9.99 -22.04 27.08
CA LEU A 107 -8.81 -22.27 26.24
C LEU A 107 -9.16 -22.55 24.76
N GLU A 108 -10.26 -23.24 24.47
CA GLU A 108 -10.70 -23.50 23.09
C GLU A 108 -11.24 -22.23 22.42
N ILE A 109 -11.91 -21.37 23.19
CA ILE A 109 -12.39 -20.06 22.73
C ILE A 109 -11.19 -19.17 22.40
N GLU A 110 -10.21 -19.08 23.29
CA GLU A 110 -8.98 -18.30 23.07
C GLU A 110 -8.19 -18.81 21.86
N LYS A 111 -8.14 -20.13 21.64
CA LYS A 111 -7.53 -20.72 20.44
C LYS A 111 -8.25 -20.28 19.16
N GLN A 112 -9.58 -20.33 19.13
CA GLN A 112 -10.35 -19.92 17.96
C GLN A 112 -10.21 -18.43 17.65
N GLU A 113 -10.14 -17.57 18.68
CA GLU A 113 -9.90 -16.14 18.50
C GLU A 113 -8.50 -15.87 17.93
N ASN A 114 -7.47 -16.52 18.48
CA ASN A 114 -6.09 -16.43 17.97
C ASN A 114 -5.97 -16.95 16.52
N GLN A 115 -6.72 -18.00 16.15
CA GLN A 115 -6.76 -18.50 14.77
C GLN A 115 -7.37 -17.47 13.80
N LYS A 116 -8.50 -16.84 14.16
CA LYS A 116 -9.13 -15.77 13.35
C LYS A 116 -8.21 -14.56 13.20
N GLU A 117 -7.52 -14.16 14.26
CA GLU A 117 -6.54 -13.07 14.19
C GLU A 117 -5.39 -13.42 13.24
N LEU A 118 -4.91 -14.66 13.29
CA LEU A 118 -3.83 -15.14 12.44
C LEU A 118 -4.22 -15.18 10.96
N GLU A 119 -5.45 -15.58 10.63
CA GLU A 119 -5.99 -15.51 9.27
C GLU A 119 -6.03 -14.06 8.77
N LYS A 120 -6.56 -13.12 9.57
CA LYS A 120 -6.59 -11.69 9.20
C LYS A 120 -5.20 -11.10 8.97
N ILE A 121 -4.22 -11.47 9.81
CA ILE A 121 -2.84 -11.00 9.64
C ILE A 121 -2.22 -11.59 8.36
N LYS A 122 -2.50 -12.85 8.01
CA LYS A 122 -2.04 -13.47 6.76
C LYS A 122 -2.64 -12.78 5.52
N GLU A 123 -3.93 -12.46 5.54
CA GLU A 123 -4.57 -11.67 4.48
C GLU A 123 -3.90 -10.31 4.30
N ASN A 124 -3.57 -9.63 5.41
CA ASN A 124 -2.87 -8.35 5.35
C ASN A 124 -1.44 -8.47 4.81
N ILE A 125 -0.73 -9.56 5.09
CA ILE A 125 0.57 -9.82 4.47
C ILE A 125 0.43 -9.99 2.96
N GLN A 126 -0.58 -10.73 2.49
CA GLN A 126 -0.82 -10.90 1.06
C GLN A 126 -1.09 -9.55 0.38
N LYS A 127 -1.91 -8.67 0.99
CA LYS A 127 -2.13 -7.31 0.48
C LYS A 127 -0.83 -6.50 0.39
N TYR A 128 0.07 -6.62 1.38
CA TYR A 128 1.38 -5.94 1.30
C TYR A 128 2.27 -6.51 0.19
N ASP A 129 2.21 -7.82 -0.06
CA ASP A 129 2.94 -8.44 -1.17
C ASP A 129 2.46 -7.92 -2.53
N ASP A 130 1.14 -7.87 -2.74
CA ASP A 130 0.55 -7.32 -3.96
C ASP A 130 0.93 -5.83 -4.16
N LYS A 131 0.94 -5.05 -3.07
CA LYS A 131 1.35 -3.63 -3.09
C LYS A 131 2.83 -3.46 -3.43
N LEU A 132 3.71 -4.29 -2.87
CA LEU A 132 5.15 -4.26 -3.13
C LEU A 132 5.46 -4.63 -4.59
N GLU A 133 4.75 -5.59 -5.15
CA GLU A 133 4.88 -5.94 -6.57
C GLU A 133 4.48 -4.77 -7.48
N LYS A 134 3.34 -4.13 -7.20
CA LYS A 134 2.91 -2.93 -7.92
C LYS A 134 3.91 -1.78 -7.80
N LEU A 135 4.47 -1.54 -6.60
CA LEU A 135 5.51 -0.53 -6.41
C LEU A 135 6.76 -0.82 -7.23
N LYS A 136 7.15 -2.09 -7.35
CA LYS A 136 8.29 -2.51 -8.18
C LYS A 136 8.07 -2.19 -9.66
N ILE A 137 6.86 -2.46 -10.18
CA ILE A 137 6.49 -2.12 -11.56
C ILE A 137 6.54 -0.60 -11.78
N GLN A 138 5.97 0.18 -10.85
CA GLN A 138 6.01 1.65 -10.93
C GLN A 138 7.44 2.19 -10.87
N LYS A 139 8.28 1.64 -9.98
CA LYS A 139 9.70 1.98 -9.88
C LYS A 139 10.44 1.76 -11.19
N GLN A 140 10.21 0.63 -11.85
CA GLN A 140 10.80 0.33 -13.16
C GLN A 140 10.33 1.33 -14.21
N LYS A 141 9.02 1.59 -14.29
CA LYS A 141 8.44 2.59 -15.19
C LYS A 141 9.11 3.96 -15.02
N PHE A 142 9.21 4.46 -13.79
CA PHE A 142 9.81 5.78 -13.53
C PHE A 142 11.33 5.82 -13.77
N GLN A 143 12.04 4.71 -13.56
CA GLN A 143 13.46 4.59 -13.92
C GLN A 143 13.68 4.60 -15.44
N GLU A 144 12.76 4.00 -16.21
CA GLU A 144 12.79 4.05 -17.68
C GLU A 144 12.49 5.46 -18.19
N LEU A 145 11.48 6.13 -17.62
CA LEU A 145 11.15 7.52 -17.95
C LEU A 145 12.31 8.46 -17.64
N GLU A 146 13.00 8.29 -16.50
CA GLU A 146 14.15 9.12 -16.13
C GLU A 146 15.32 8.99 -17.11
N LYS A 147 15.50 7.82 -17.72
CA LYS A 147 16.60 7.53 -18.66
C LYS A 147 16.27 7.89 -20.12
N ASN A 148 15.01 8.14 -20.43
CA ASN A 148 14.58 8.34 -21.80
C ASN A 148 14.69 9.82 -22.21
N GLU A 149 15.70 10.13 -23.01
CA GLU A 149 16.00 11.49 -23.49
C GLU A 149 15.02 11.99 -24.57
N ASN A 150 14.22 11.10 -25.17
CA ASN A 150 13.29 11.45 -26.24
C ASN A 150 11.88 11.83 -25.73
N ILE A 151 11.70 11.96 -24.42
CA ILE A 151 10.41 12.34 -23.84
C ILE A 151 10.18 13.83 -24.04
N ILE A 152 8.97 14.18 -24.50
CA ILE A 152 8.51 15.56 -24.49
C ILE A 152 7.64 15.76 -23.26
N VAL A 153 7.93 16.81 -22.50
CA VAL A 153 7.25 17.16 -21.24
C VAL A 153 6.41 18.40 -21.46
N GLU A 154 5.15 18.35 -21.01
CA GLU A 154 4.20 19.46 -21.12
C GLU A 154 3.43 19.67 -19.81
N LEU A 155 2.95 20.91 -19.62
CA LEU A 155 2.09 21.28 -18.51
C LEU A 155 0.66 21.49 -19.01
N PHE A 156 -0.28 20.88 -18.30
CA PHE A 156 -1.71 20.93 -18.60
C PHE A 156 -2.42 21.68 -17.48
N ASP A 157 -3.43 22.47 -17.79
CA ASP A 157 -4.30 23.01 -16.74
C ASP A 157 -5.30 21.95 -16.24
N LYS A 158 -6.11 22.30 -15.24
CA LYS A 158 -7.15 21.40 -14.69
C LYS A 158 -8.23 21.01 -15.69
N THR A 159 -8.36 21.74 -16.80
CA THR A 159 -9.32 21.44 -17.88
C THR A 159 -8.73 20.53 -18.95
N GLY A 160 -7.43 20.19 -18.85
CA GLY A 160 -6.73 19.34 -19.81
C GLY A 160 -6.24 20.10 -21.05
N GLU A 161 -6.32 21.43 -21.06
CA GLU A 161 -5.77 22.21 -22.17
C GLU A 161 -4.24 22.27 -22.07
N ARG A 162 -3.59 21.96 -23.21
CA ARG A 162 -2.15 22.14 -23.39
C ARG A 162 -1.83 23.63 -23.28
N LYS A 163 -1.02 24.01 -22.30
CA LYS A 163 -0.46 25.35 -22.25
C LYS A 163 0.95 25.30 -22.83
N PHE A 164 1.05 25.50 -24.15
CA PHE A 164 2.33 25.60 -24.82
C PHE A 164 3.05 26.86 -24.36
N ILE A 165 4.29 26.71 -23.87
CA ILE A 165 5.18 27.85 -23.66
C ILE A 165 6.38 27.67 -24.57
N LYS A 166 6.21 28.03 -25.85
CA LYS A 166 7.26 27.80 -26.84
C LYS A 166 8.38 28.83 -26.79
N THR A 167 8.14 30.08 -26.35
CA THR A 167 9.20 31.11 -26.28
C THR A 167 8.90 32.26 -25.30
N LYS A 168 9.96 33.04 -24.96
CA LYS A 168 9.96 34.25 -24.12
C LYS A 168 9.07 35.40 -24.64
N ASN A 169 8.66 35.35 -25.91
CA ASN A 169 7.92 36.40 -26.61
C ASN A 169 6.45 36.04 -26.86
N ASP A 170 6.00 34.89 -26.34
CA ASP A 170 4.61 34.50 -26.49
C ASP A 170 3.75 35.27 -25.48
N THR A 171 2.81 36.08 -25.96
CA THR A 171 1.86 36.81 -25.10
C THR A 171 1.09 35.83 -24.21
N ILE A 172 0.90 34.60 -24.70
CA ILE A 172 0.30 33.47 -23.98
C ILE A 172 1.18 32.98 -22.83
N ALA A 173 2.51 33.02 -22.98
CA ALA A 173 3.43 32.72 -21.89
C ALA A 173 3.25 33.73 -20.75
N ASN A 174 3.19 35.02 -21.03
CA ASN A 174 2.95 36.02 -19.98
C ASN A 174 1.59 35.82 -19.28
N THR A 175 0.53 35.49 -20.01
CA THR A 175 -0.80 35.20 -19.41
C THR A 175 -0.78 33.93 -18.55
N PHE A 176 -0.14 32.86 -19.04
CA PHE A 176 0.07 31.60 -18.31
C PHE A 176 0.84 31.81 -17.00
N LEU A 177 1.85 32.67 -17.08
CA LEU A 177 2.75 32.99 -15.99
C LEU A 177 2.07 33.88 -14.93
N THR A 178 1.20 34.81 -15.33
CA THR A 178 0.47 35.69 -14.40
C THR A 178 -0.64 35.00 -13.60
N ASP A 179 -1.12 33.84 -14.05
CA ASP A 179 -2.26 33.17 -13.46
C ASP A 179 -1.83 32.27 -12.29
N LYS A 180 -2.52 32.36 -11.13
CA LYS A 180 -2.28 31.49 -9.95
C LYS A 180 -2.82 30.08 -10.18
N ASN A 181 -2.52 29.50 -11.33
CA ASN A 181 -3.10 28.25 -11.77
C ASN A 181 -2.31 27.05 -11.28
N THR A 182 -3.05 25.95 -11.15
CA THR A 182 -2.53 24.63 -10.82
C THR A 182 -2.37 23.85 -12.12
N TYR A 183 -1.21 23.26 -12.31
CA TYR A 183 -0.86 22.51 -13.51
C TYR A 183 -0.65 21.04 -13.21
N ILE A 184 -0.89 20.19 -14.20
CA ILE A 184 -0.64 18.75 -14.17
C ILE A 184 0.54 18.48 -15.10
N LEU A 185 1.50 17.70 -14.62
CA LEU A 185 2.67 17.31 -15.39
C LEU A 185 2.35 16.13 -16.30
N GLY A 186 2.49 16.30 -17.61
CA GLY A 186 2.31 15.25 -18.59
C GLY A 186 3.54 15.05 -19.48
N TYR A 187 3.61 13.89 -20.12
CA TYR A 187 4.67 13.49 -21.01
C TYR A 187 4.16 12.61 -22.15
N TYR A 188 4.84 12.64 -23.28
CA TYR A 188 4.58 11.73 -24.39
C TYR A 188 5.87 11.40 -25.13
N LEU A 189 5.82 10.28 -25.85
CA LEU A 189 6.87 9.88 -26.77
C LEU A 189 6.47 10.34 -28.17
N PRO A 190 7.34 11.08 -28.87
CA PRO A 190 7.06 11.48 -30.24
C PRO A 190 7.00 10.23 -31.13
N THR A 191 5.80 9.87 -31.56
CA THR A 191 5.54 8.77 -32.51
C THR A 191 4.92 9.32 -33.79
N LYS A 192 4.92 8.53 -34.87
CA LYS A 192 4.32 8.93 -36.16
C LYS A 192 2.79 8.81 -36.17
N GLU A 193 2.19 8.28 -35.11
CA GLU A 193 0.76 8.06 -34.94
C GLU A 193 0.16 9.13 -34.00
N GLU A 194 -1.08 8.94 -33.55
CA GLU A 194 -1.76 9.86 -32.61
C GLU A 194 -0.94 10.08 -31.33
N GLU A 195 -0.79 11.35 -30.93
CA GLU A 195 -0.08 11.73 -29.71
C GLU A 195 -0.87 11.33 -28.46
N ILE A 196 -0.43 10.28 -27.77
CA ILE A 196 -0.98 9.88 -26.48
C ILE A 196 -0.20 10.60 -25.36
N VAL A 197 -0.88 11.55 -24.73
CA VAL A 197 -0.37 12.24 -23.53
C VAL A 197 -0.57 11.36 -22.31
N ASN A 198 0.51 11.08 -21.59
CA ASN A 198 0.48 10.40 -20.30
C ASN A 198 0.69 11.41 -19.17
N VAL A 199 -0.01 11.23 -18.05
CA VAL A 199 0.21 12.03 -16.85
C VAL A 199 1.26 11.36 -15.97
N VAL A 200 2.08 12.16 -15.29
CA VAL A 200 2.96 11.68 -14.23
C VAL A 200 2.10 11.34 -13.02
N GLU A 201 1.65 10.10 -12.96
CA GLU A 201 0.77 9.58 -11.89
C GLU A 201 1.31 8.24 -11.37
N ILE A 202 1.10 8.01 -10.06
CA ILE A 202 1.29 6.71 -9.43
C ILE A 202 -0.07 6.25 -8.90
N ASP A 203 -0.38 4.97 -9.08
CA ASP A 203 -1.56 4.35 -8.45
C ASP A 203 -1.53 4.56 -6.93
N GLY A 204 -2.51 5.29 -6.40
CA GLY A 204 -2.61 5.58 -4.98
C GLY A 204 -2.70 4.32 -4.11
N TYR A 205 -3.28 3.24 -4.64
CA TYR A 205 -3.40 1.97 -3.91
C TYR A 205 -2.05 1.40 -3.47
N CYS A 206 -1.01 1.49 -4.31
CA CYS A 206 0.29 0.93 -3.97
C CYS A 206 1.05 1.79 -2.93
N LEU A 207 0.65 3.04 -2.71
CA LEU A 207 1.31 3.97 -1.78
C LEU A 207 0.61 4.08 -0.42
N ARG A 208 -0.69 3.79 -0.35
CA ARG A 208 -1.46 3.79 0.91
C ARG A 208 -1.07 2.60 1.79
N SER A 209 -1.11 2.77 3.11
CA SER A 209 -1.07 1.64 4.05
C SER A 209 -2.35 0.80 3.94
N ILE A 210 -2.40 -0.37 4.58
CA ILE A 210 -3.66 -1.15 4.66
C ILE A 210 -4.72 -0.41 5.48
N GLU A 211 -4.31 0.27 6.54
CA GLU A 211 -5.23 1.07 7.38
C GLU A 211 -5.86 2.22 6.57
N GLU A 212 -5.10 2.85 5.67
CA GLU A 212 -5.60 3.88 4.75
C GLU A 212 -6.53 3.33 3.65
N ASP A 213 -6.54 2.03 3.39
CA ASP A 213 -7.47 1.39 2.46
C ASP A 213 -8.76 0.89 3.15
N GLU A 214 -8.72 0.64 4.46
CA GLU A 214 -9.85 0.15 5.25
C GLU A 214 -10.75 1.28 5.79
N GLY A 215 -10.26 2.53 5.83
CA GLY A 215 -11.00 3.73 6.23
C GLY A 215 -11.69 4.45 5.08
#